data_AF-A0A973PDI2-F1
#
_entry.id   AF-A0A973PDI2-F1
#
_cell.length_a   1.000
_cell.length_b   1.000
_cell.length_c   1.000
_cell.angle_alpha   90.00
_cell.angle_beta   90.00
_cell.angle_gamma   90.00
#
_symmetry.space_group_name_H-M   'P 1'
#
loop_
_entity.id
_entity.type
_entity.pdbx_description
1 polymer ?
#
loop_
_entity_poly.entity_id
_entity_poly.type
_entity_poly.pdbx_seq_one_letter_code
_entity_poly.pdbx_strand_id
1 'polypeptide(L)'
;MTWSDSGLRFTGVGHYYPRTQVRHLAGAEVSGRSYTQEDIDALGVRTLHRADEDETLEFMAVRAAQAALEKAGHDAREVDLVVLANWTDRQWIPELGPAVAAALGAPQALAFDVCGACTGFVHAVQVAASMLMAQRKLRRAVVIAADRFTRRARPGTRGELVFGDAAGAVVLEKGEPELTGLWHSLLGCDAAEADTVAARDGWLRPKPELIDLAVRSSLAVADQLLHTSGLTIVDIQWLVPHPGNNLIHTGVLDGL
;
A
#
# COMPACT_ATOMS: atom_id res chain seq x y z
N MET A 1 11.62 9.51 11.57
CA MET A 1 11.30 9.35 13.01
C MET A 1 11.95 8.08 13.51
N THR A 2 12.33 8.06 14.78
CA THR A 2 12.90 6.87 15.44
C THR A 2 11.92 6.38 16.49
N TRP A 3 11.66 5.07 16.45
CA TRP A 3 10.76 4.33 17.32
C TRP A 3 11.42 3.04 17.81
N SER A 4 12.75 2.99 17.80
CA SER A 4 13.53 1.77 18.05
C SER A 4 13.28 1.15 19.41
N ASP A 5 12.83 1.92 20.40
CA ASP A 5 12.46 1.47 21.75
C ASP A 5 10.95 1.68 22.04
N SER A 6 10.14 1.96 21.03
CA SER A 6 8.73 2.34 21.21
C SER A 6 7.81 1.19 21.63
N GLY A 7 8.23 -0.05 21.39
CA GLY A 7 7.38 -1.23 21.54
C GLY A 7 6.34 -1.40 20.43
N LEU A 8 6.36 -0.58 19.37
CA LEU A 8 5.44 -0.68 18.23
C LEU A 8 5.75 -1.90 17.36
N ARG A 9 4.76 -2.76 17.10
CA ARG A 9 4.96 -3.99 16.32
C ARG A 9 3.81 -4.26 15.39
N PHE A 10 4.12 -4.83 14.22
CA PHE A 10 3.11 -5.49 13.41
C PHE A 10 2.82 -6.87 14.01
N THR A 11 1.61 -7.08 14.49
CA THR A 11 1.19 -8.32 15.15
C THR A 11 0.29 -9.17 14.26
N GLY A 12 -0.26 -8.57 13.21
CA GLY A 12 -1.08 -9.26 12.20
C GLY A 12 -0.89 -8.64 10.82
N VAL A 13 -1.03 -9.48 9.80
CA VAL A 13 -1.06 -9.07 8.40
C VAL A 13 -2.17 -9.86 7.70
N GLY A 14 -2.95 -9.17 6.89
CA GLY A 14 -4.05 -9.72 6.11
C GLY A 14 -4.09 -9.09 4.73
N HIS A 15 -4.70 -9.80 3.79
CA HIS A 15 -4.88 -9.31 2.43
C HIS A 15 -6.18 -9.84 1.85
N TYR A 16 -6.63 -9.19 0.79
CA TYR A 16 -7.73 -9.64 -0.03
C TYR A 16 -7.40 -9.36 -1.49
N TYR A 17 -7.47 -10.42 -2.29
CA TYR A 17 -7.44 -10.34 -3.74
C TYR A 17 -8.84 -10.66 -4.28
N PRO A 18 -9.38 -9.82 -5.18
CA PRO A 18 -10.61 -10.12 -5.91
C PRO A 18 -10.61 -11.49 -6.57
N ARG A 19 -11.80 -12.08 -6.71
CA ARG A 19 -11.95 -13.42 -7.30
C ARG A 19 -11.56 -13.45 -8.77
N THR A 20 -11.90 -12.41 -9.52
CA THR A 20 -11.63 -12.37 -10.96
C THR A 20 -10.15 -12.16 -11.22
N GLN A 21 -9.50 -13.18 -11.77
CA GLN A 21 -8.12 -13.13 -12.25
C GLN A 21 -8.09 -12.85 -13.75
N VAL A 22 -7.35 -11.82 -14.15
CA VAL A 22 -7.10 -11.47 -15.55
C VAL A 22 -5.69 -11.91 -15.89
N ARG A 23 -5.57 -12.97 -16.69
CA ARG A 23 -4.28 -13.44 -17.20
C ARG A 23 -3.93 -12.74 -18.51
N HIS A 24 -2.74 -12.17 -18.59
CA HIS A 24 -2.23 -11.59 -19.82
C HIS A 24 -1.62 -12.68 -20.69
N LEU A 25 -2.07 -12.73 -21.95
CA LEU A 25 -1.64 -13.71 -22.95
C LEU A 25 -1.12 -12.96 -24.18
N ALA A 26 0.04 -13.37 -24.70
CA ALA A 26 0.60 -12.78 -25.90
C ALA A 26 -0.38 -12.91 -27.08
N GLY A 27 -0.56 -11.82 -27.83
CA GLY A 27 -1.47 -11.76 -28.96
C GLY A 27 -2.96 -11.65 -28.61
N ALA A 28 -3.36 -11.74 -27.34
CA ALA A 28 -4.74 -11.44 -26.94
C ALA A 28 -5.01 -9.94 -27.06
N GLU A 29 -6.15 -9.58 -27.66
CA GLU A 29 -6.60 -8.19 -27.67
C GLU A 29 -7.19 -7.79 -26.32
N VAL A 30 -6.69 -6.68 -25.78
CA VAL A 30 -7.23 -5.98 -24.62
C VAL A 30 -7.50 -4.54 -25.05
N SER A 31 -8.76 -4.12 -25.01
CA SER A 31 -9.17 -2.75 -25.36
C SER A 31 -8.66 -2.27 -26.74
N GLY A 32 -8.65 -3.16 -27.74
CA GLY A 32 -8.22 -2.88 -29.11
C GLY A 32 -6.70 -2.86 -29.30
N ARG A 33 -5.93 -3.44 -28.37
CA ARG A 33 -4.48 -3.57 -28.46
C ARG A 33 -4.03 -4.98 -28.07
N SER A 34 -3.12 -5.54 -28.85
CA SER A 34 -2.41 -6.77 -28.50
C SER A 34 -0.99 -6.45 -28.01
N TYR A 35 -0.45 -7.32 -27.16
CA TYR A 35 0.89 -7.21 -26.61
C TYR A 35 1.72 -8.46 -26.94
N THR A 36 3.03 -8.29 -27.14
CA THR A 36 3.93 -9.42 -27.38
C THR A 36 4.27 -10.14 -26.06
N GLN A 37 4.88 -11.32 -26.15
CA GLN A 37 5.40 -12.02 -24.98
C GLN A 37 6.50 -11.20 -24.28
N GLU A 38 7.36 -10.54 -25.06
CA GLU A 38 8.42 -9.63 -24.55
C GLU A 38 7.84 -8.45 -23.77
N ASP A 39 6.75 -7.84 -24.25
CA ASP A 39 6.08 -6.75 -23.54
C ASP A 39 5.58 -7.18 -22.15
N ILE A 40 5.01 -8.39 -22.06
CA ILE A 40 4.47 -8.94 -20.81
C ILE A 40 5.62 -9.29 -19.85
N ASP A 41 6.67 -9.95 -20.35
CA ASP A 41 7.82 -10.36 -19.53
C ASP A 41 8.61 -9.15 -19.01
N ALA A 42 8.75 -8.08 -19.81
CA ALA A 42 9.39 -6.84 -19.37
C ALA A 42 8.67 -6.15 -18.21
N LEU A 43 7.33 -6.27 -18.14
CA LEU A 43 6.55 -5.74 -17.03
C LEU A 43 6.56 -6.67 -15.81
N GLY A 44 6.69 -7.99 -16.02
CA GLY A 44 6.68 -8.99 -14.97
C GLY A 44 5.29 -9.37 -14.44
N VAL A 45 4.23 -8.77 -14.98
CA VAL A 45 2.85 -8.99 -14.52
C VAL A 45 2.16 -9.97 -15.47
N ARG A 46 2.06 -11.24 -15.05
CA ARG A 46 1.38 -12.30 -15.83
C ARG A 46 -0.13 -12.35 -15.56
N THR A 47 -0.51 -12.03 -14.34
CA THR A 47 -1.90 -12.05 -13.87
C THR A 47 -2.11 -10.87 -12.93
N LEU A 48 -3.28 -10.25 -13.03
CA LEU A 48 -3.78 -9.29 -12.05
C LEU A 48 -5.16 -9.70 -11.55
N HIS A 49 -5.59 -9.10 -10.45
CA HIS A 49 -6.93 -9.27 -9.93
C HIS A 49 -7.78 -8.04 -10.25
N ARG A 50 -9.06 -8.27 -10.57
CA ARG A 50 -10.04 -7.23 -10.86
C ARG A 50 -11.27 -7.42 -9.98
N ALA A 51 -11.69 -6.36 -9.29
CA ALA A 51 -12.89 -6.37 -8.47
C ALA A 51 -14.16 -6.50 -9.31
N ASP A 52 -15.00 -7.47 -8.96
CA ASP A 52 -16.38 -7.55 -9.41
C ASP A 52 -17.24 -6.42 -8.76
N GLU A 53 -18.52 -6.31 -9.12
CA GLU A 53 -19.41 -5.26 -8.59
C GLU A 53 -19.65 -5.37 -7.08
N ASP A 54 -19.68 -6.59 -6.54
CA ASP A 54 -19.85 -6.87 -5.11
C ASP A 54 -18.55 -6.70 -4.30
N GLU A 55 -17.40 -6.65 -4.97
CA GLU A 55 -16.08 -6.48 -4.35
C GLU A 55 -15.75 -4.97 -4.24
N THR A 56 -16.57 -4.25 -3.47
CA THR A 56 -16.35 -2.82 -3.21
C THR A 56 -15.03 -2.59 -2.47
N LEU A 57 -14.50 -1.36 -2.51
CA LEU A 57 -13.30 -1.01 -1.75
C LEU A 57 -13.48 -1.29 -0.25
N GLU A 58 -14.62 -0.88 0.31
CA GLU A 58 -14.99 -1.17 1.69
C GLU A 58 -14.98 -2.67 1.97
N PHE A 59 -15.58 -3.49 1.09
CA PHE A 59 -15.60 -4.94 1.24
C PHE A 59 -14.17 -5.51 1.28
N MET A 60 -13.33 -5.17 0.30
CA MET A 60 -11.94 -5.66 0.25
C MET A 60 -11.15 -5.24 1.49
N ALA A 61 -11.29 -3.98 1.91
CA ALA A 61 -10.65 -3.43 3.11
C ALA A 61 -11.07 -4.18 4.39
N VAL A 62 -12.36 -4.43 4.57
CA VAL A 62 -12.89 -5.20 5.71
C VAL A 62 -12.34 -6.63 5.69
N ARG A 63 -12.30 -7.31 4.53
CA ARG A 63 -11.77 -8.68 4.44
C ARG A 63 -10.28 -8.75 4.78
N ALA A 64 -9.48 -7.80 4.30
CA ALA A 64 -8.07 -7.71 4.64
C ALA A 64 -7.87 -7.44 6.14
N ALA A 65 -8.64 -6.51 6.71
CA ALA A 65 -8.58 -6.17 8.14
C ALA A 65 -9.00 -7.34 9.04
N GLN A 66 -10.06 -8.06 8.69
CA GLN A 66 -10.49 -9.28 9.40
C GLN A 66 -9.37 -10.32 9.44
N ALA A 67 -8.73 -10.60 8.31
CA ALA A 67 -7.61 -11.55 8.25
C ALA A 67 -6.40 -11.07 9.07
N ALA A 68 -6.13 -9.77 9.09
CA ALA A 68 -5.04 -9.20 9.91
C ALA A 68 -5.33 -9.35 11.42
N LEU A 69 -6.57 -9.07 11.85
CA LEU A 69 -7.01 -9.22 13.24
C LEU A 69 -7.02 -10.68 13.69
N GLU A 70 -7.50 -11.59 12.84
CA GLU A 70 -7.46 -13.03 13.11
C GLU A 70 -6.03 -13.51 13.36
N LYS A 71 -5.07 -13.07 12.52
CA LYS A 71 -3.66 -13.41 12.68
C LYS A 71 -3.03 -12.78 13.93
N ALA A 72 -3.48 -11.59 14.33
CA ALA A 72 -3.05 -10.93 15.56
C ALA A 72 -3.73 -11.50 16.82
N GLY A 73 -4.83 -12.26 16.67
CA GLY A 73 -5.59 -12.84 17.78
C GLY A 73 -6.47 -11.85 18.54
N HIS A 74 -6.95 -10.78 17.88
CA HIS A 74 -7.79 -9.73 18.51
C HIS A 74 -9.20 -9.70 17.93
N ASP A 75 -10.18 -9.34 18.78
CA ASP A 75 -11.53 -9.00 18.34
C ASP A 75 -11.56 -7.58 17.75
N ALA A 76 -12.41 -7.35 16.73
CA ALA A 76 -12.54 -6.03 16.11
C ALA A 76 -12.94 -4.92 17.10
N ARG A 77 -13.63 -5.25 18.20
CA ARG A 77 -14.00 -4.29 19.25
C ARG A 77 -12.81 -3.80 20.07
N GLU A 78 -11.66 -4.46 19.97
CA GLU A 78 -10.42 -4.05 20.62
C GLU A 78 -9.61 -3.03 19.79
N VAL A 79 -10.05 -2.72 18.57
CA VAL A 79 -9.39 -1.75 17.71
C VAL A 79 -9.73 -0.34 18.17
N ASP A 80 -8.70 0.47 18.41
CA ASP A 80 -8.85 1.86 18.84
C ASP A 80 -8.73 2.86 17.68
N LEU A 81 -8.08 2.44 16.59
CA LEU A 81 -7.76 3.28 15.44
C LEU A 81 -7.86 2.49 14.13
N VAL A 82 -8.54 3.05 13.12
CA VAL A 82 -8.56 2.55 11.75
C VAL A 82 -8.04 3.64 10.82
N VAL A 83 -6.96 3.36 10.08
CA VAL A 83 -6.41 4.30 9.08
C VAL A 83 -6.47 3.63 7.72
N LEU A 84 -7.29 4.17 6.82
CA LEU A 84 -7.44 3.64 5.47
C LEU A 84 -6.68 4.51 4.46
N ALA A 85 -5.69 3.91 3.79
CA ALA A 85 -5.05 4.46 2.62
C ALA A 85 -5.79 4.02 1.35
N ASN A 86 -6.27 4.99 0.58
CA ASN A 86 -6.94 4.75 -0.69
C ASN A 86 -6.76 5.98 -1.59
N TRP A 87 -6.62 5.74 -2.89
CA TRP A 87 -6.61 6.79 -3.90
C TRP A 87 -7.69 6.60 -4.97
N THR A 88 -8.04 5.35 -5.27
CA THR A 88 -8.84 4.96 -6.44
C THR A 88 -10.35 5.20 -6.29
N ASP A 89 -10.91 5.21 -5.08
CA ASP A 89 -12.32 5.50 -4.86
C ASP A 89 -12.49 6.62 -3.82
N ARG A 90 -12.60 7.86 -4.28
CA ARG A 90 -12.87 8.98 -3.38
C ARG A 90 -14.37 9.23 -3.27
N GLN A 91 -14.88 9.12 -2.05
CA GLN A 91 -16.20 9.61 -1.65
C GLN A 91 -16.01 10.86 -0.78
N TRP A 92 -16.86 11.86 -0.94
CA TRP A 92 -16.81 13.08 -0.12
C TRP A 92 -17.48 12.87 1.23
N ILE A 93 -18.60 12.14 1.25
CA ILE A 93 -19.31 11.69 2.45
C ILE A 93 -20.25 10.51 2.08
N PRO A 94 -20.37 9.47 2.94
CA PRO A 94 -19.50 9.16 4.07
C PRO A 94 -18.05 8.89 3.62
N GLU A 95 -17.10 9.10 4.54
CA GLU A 95 -15.70 8.68 4.36
C GLU A 95 -15.60 7.15 4.45
N LEU A 96 -14.60 6.57 3.76
CA LEU A 96 -14.47 5.11 3.66
C LEU A 96 -13.87 4.50 4.93
N GLY A 97 -12.92 5.18 5.58
CA GLY A 97 -12.36 4.73 6.86
C GLY A 97 -13.43 4.46 7.93
N PRO A 98 -14.32 5.41 8.25
CA PRO A 98 -15.44 5.18 9.16
C PRO A 98 -16.42 4.09 8.71
N ALA A 99 -16.71 3.99 7.41
CA ALA A 99 -17.57 2.93 6.88
C ALA A 99 -16.94 1.54 7.11
N VAL A 100 -15.64 1.40 6.81
CA VAL A 100 -14.88 0.18 7.06
C VAL A 100 -14.85 -0.15 8.55
N ALA A 101 -14.63 0.82 9.44
CA ALA A 101 -14.64 0.57 10.89
C ALA A 101 -16.01 0.05 11.38
N ALA A 102 -17.11 0.61 10.86
CA ALA A 102 -18.46 0.15 11.16
C ALA A 102 -18.69 -1.29 10.65
N ALA A 103 -18.34 -1.58 9.39
CA ALA A 103 -18.50 -2.89 8.78
C ALA A 103 -17.59 -3.97 9.38
N LEU A 104 -16.39 -3.58 9.85
CA LEU A 104 -15.46 -4.44 10.56
C LEU A 104 -15.98 -4.85 11.96
N GLY A 105 -16.88 -4.06 12.54
CA GLY A 105 -17.35 -4.26 13.91
C GLY A 105 -16.48 -3.59 14.97
N ALA A 106 -15.82 -2.48 14.61
CA ALA A 106 -14.97 -1.66 15.49
C ALA A 106 -15.64 -0.31 15.86
N PRO A 107 -16.79 -0.31 16.57
CA PRO A 107 -17.65 0.86 16.73
C PRO A 107 -17.06 2.00 17.58
N GLN A 108 -15.99 1.73 18.33
CA GLN A 108 -15.31 2.70 19.18
C GLN A 108 -13.99 3.21 18.58
N ALA A 109 -13.58 2.66 17.43
CA ALA A 109 -12.34 3.07 16.78
C ALA A 109 -12.48 4.48 16.22
N LEU A 110 -11.47 5.32 16.46
CA LEU A 110 -11.26 6.50 15.64
C LEU A 110 -10.92 6.03 14.22
N ALA A 111 -11.61 6.54 13.20
CA ALA A 111 -11.42 6.08 11.83
C ALA A 111 -11.36 7.25 10.85
N PHE A 112 -10.43 7.21 9.89
CA PHE A 112 -10.31 8.22 8.85
C PHE A 112 -9.50 7.72 7.65
N ASP A 113 -9.63 8.43 6.53
CA ASP A 113 -8.88 8.19 5.30
C ASP A 113 -7.57 9.00 5.25
N VAL A 114 -6.53 8.41 4.66
CA VAL A 114 -5.30 9.12 4.26
C VAL A 114 -5.04 8.95 2.78
N CYS A 115 -4.46 9.97 2.17
CA CYS A 115 -4.07 9.92 0.77
C CYS A 115 -2.55 9.92 0.63
N GLY A 116 -2.05 9.08 -0.28
CA GLY A 116 -0.63 9.04 -0.64
C GLY A 116 -0.33 8.23 -1.90
N ALA A 117 -1.35 7.91 -2.71
CA ALA A 117 -1.20 7.02 -3.86
C ALA A 117 -0.37 5.77 -3.50
N CYS A 118 0.68 5.44 -4.27
CA CYS A 118 1.55 4.30 -4.06
C CYS A 118 2.28 4.27 -2.71
N THR A 119 2.48 5.42 -2.04
CA THR A 119 3.11 5.51 -0.71
C THR A 119 2.09 5.56 0.43
N GLY A 120 0.78 5.50 0.11
CA GLY A 120 -0.31 5.66 1.06
C GLY A 120 -0.23 4.71 2.25
N PHE A 121 0.17 3.45 2.04
CA PHE A 121 0.35 2.49 3.13
C PHE A 121 1.41 2.96 4.15
N VAL A 122 2.57 3.42 3.69
CA VAL A 122 3.66 3.87 4.56
C VAL A 122 3.27 5.16 5.29
N HIS A 123 2.54 6.07 4.61
CA HIS A 123 1.94 7.24 5.27
C HIS A 123 0.98 6.83 6.38
N ALA A 124 0.07 5.88 6.10
CA ALA A 124 -0.92 5.40 7.05
C ALA A 124 -0.26 4.73 8.27
N VAL A 125 0.76 3.90 8.07
CA VAL A 125 1.55 3.30 9.14
C VAL A 125 2.19 4.37 10.00
N GLN A 126 2.83 5.38 9.39
CA GLN A 126 3.49 6.43 10.15
C GLN A 126 2.50 7.28 10.95
N VAL A 127 1.35 7.64 10.36
CA VAL A 127 0.28 8.36 11.06
C VAL A 127 -0.25 7.53 12.24
N ALA A 128 -0.55 6.24 12.03
CA ALA A 128 -1.03 5.36 13.08
C ALA A 128 -0.01 5.19 14.21
N ALA A 129 1.26 4.95 13.88
CA ALA A 129 2.36 4.87 14.83
C ALA A 129 2.47 6.15 15.67
N SER A 130 2.48 7.33 15.04
CA SER A 130 2.50 8.61 15.76
C SER A 130 1.31 8.77 16.71
N MET A 131 0.11 8.38 16.31
CA MET A 131 -1.09 8.48 17.16
C MET A 131 -1.06 7.51 18.34
N LEU A 132 -0.67 6.25 18.11
CA LEU A 132 -0.46 5.26 19.18
C LEU A 132 0.57 5.76 20.20
N MET A 133 1.66 6.39 19.75
CA MET A 133 2.68 6.92 20.65
C MET A 133 2.21 8.15 21.42
N ALA A 134 1.52 9.08 20.75
CA ALA A 134 1.05 10.32 21.35
C ALA A 134 -0.10 10.11 22.35
N GLN A 135 -0.95 9.11 22.14
CA GLN A 135 -2.17 8.92 22.94
C GLN A 135 -2.07 7.66 23.81
N ARG A 136 -2.16 7.82 25.13
CA ARG A 136 -2.10 6.69 26.08
C ARG A 136 -3.24 5.68 25.94
N LYS A 137 -4.40 6.12 25.43
CA LYS A 137 -5.59 5.26 25.31
C LYS A 137 -5.58 4.37 24.07
N LEU A 138 -4.83 4.74 23.03
CA LEU A 138 -4.75 3.95 21.82
C LEU A 138 -3.68 2.88 21.99
N ARG A 139 -4.06 1.61 21.81
CA ARG A 139 -3.18 0.45 21.90
C ARG A 139 -3.09 -0.31 20.59
N ARG A 140 -4.18 -0.36 19.82
CA ARG A 140 -4.31 -1.15 18.60
C ARG A 140 -4.82 -0.29 17.45
N ALA A 141 -4.04 -0.27 16.36
CA ALA A 141 -4.46 0.32 15.11
C ALA A 141 -4.56 -0.75 14.02
N VAL A 142 -5.61 -0.70 13.22
CA VAL A 142 -5.69 -1.42 11.95
C VAL A 142 -5.37 -0.43 10.85
N VAL A 143 -4.27 -0.67 10.14
CA VAL A 143 -3.83 0.14 9.01
C VAL A 143 -4.11 -0.63 7.74
N ILE A 144 -4.89 -0.03 6.83
CA ILE A 144 -5.39 -0.69 5.63
C ILE A 144 -4.93 0.11 4.41
N ALA A 145 -4.49 -0.56 3.36
CA ALA A 145 -4.35 0.00 2.03
C ALA A 145 -5.24 -0.79 1.07
N ALA A 146 -6.20 -0.13 0.44
CA ALA A 146 -7.12 -0.78 -0.48
C ALA A 146 -7.34 0.09 -1.70
N ASP A 147 -7.23 -0.50 -2.90
CA ASP A 147 -7.39 0.23 -4.14
C ASP A 147 -8.00 -0.64 -5.25
N ARG A 148 -8.79 -0.01 -6.12
CA ARG A 148 -9.32 -0.54 -7.38
C ARG A 148 -8.68 0.13 -8.58
N PHE A 149 -7.37 -0.07 -8.78
CA PHE A 149 -6.61 0.61 -9.85
C PHE A 149 -7.03 0.20 -11.25
N THR A 150 -7.68 -0.95 -11.46
CA THR A 150 -8.24 -1.34 -12.76
C THR A 150 -9.21 -0.27 -13.29
N ARG A 151 -9.93 0.44 -12.41
CA ARG A 151 -10.84 1.55 -12.76
C ARG A 151 -10.11 2.84 -13.13
N ARG A 152 -8.80 2.92 -12.89
CA ARG A 152 -7.95 4.10 -13.12
C ARG A 152 -6.91 3.88 -14.23
N ALA A 153 -6.83 2.66 -14.78
CA ALA A 153 -6.00 2.31 -15.91
C ALA A 153 -6.67 2.72 -17.24
N ARG A 154 -6.05 3.63 -18.01
CA ARG A 154 -6.63 4.08 -19.28
C ARG A 154 -6.74 2.91 -20.28
N PRO A 155 -7.92 2.67 -20.88
CA PRO A 155 -8.07 1.67 -21.93
C PRO A 155 -7.13 1.91 -23.12
N GLY A 156 -6.58 0.82 -23.66
CA GLY A 156 -5.63 0.82 -24.79
C GLY A 156 -4.19 1.19 -24.39
N THR A 157 -3.87 1.21 -23.09
CA THR A 157 -2.52 1.56 -22.59
C THR A 157 -1.90 0.40 -21.82
N ARG A 158 -0.56 0.42 -21.69
CA ARG A 158 0.18 -0.59 -20.92
C ARG A 158 -0.25 -0.62 -19.43
N GLY A 159 -0.92 0.42 -18.94
CA GLY A 159 -1.46 0.44 -17.58
C GLY A 159 -2.45 -0.70 -17.30
N GLU A 160 -3.20 -1.16 -18.31
CA GLU A 160 -4.12 -2.31 -18.19
C GLU A 160 -3.41 -3.64 -17.91
N LEU A 161 -2.09 -3.70 -18.08
CA LEU A 161 -1.28 -4.88 -17.79
C LEU A 161 -0.66 -4.86 -16.39
N VAL A 162 -0.71 -3.73 -15.68
CA VAL A 162 0.02 -3.52 -14.43
C VAL A 162 -0.91 -3.21 -13.26
N PHE A 163 -1.99 -2.47 -13.52
CA PHE A 163 -2.89 -1.98 -12.49
C PHE A 163 -3.96 -3.01 -12.13
N GLY A 164 -3.75 -3.71 -11.01
CA GLY A 164 -4.72 -4.60 -10.39
C GLY A 164 -5.43 -3.99 -9.18
N ASP A 165 -6.42 -4.71 -8.69
CA ASP A 165 -7.21 -4.36 -7.51
C ASP A 165 -6.83 -5.27 -6.34
N ALA A 166 -6.69 -4.71 -5.14
CA ALA A 166 -6.39 -5.47 -3.93
C ALA A 166 -6.63 -4.66 -2.66
N ALA A 167 -6.65 -5.34 -1.52
CA ALA A 167 -6.49 -4.74 -0.21
C ALA A 167 -5.44 -5.48 0.63
N GLY A 168 -4.67 -4.74 1.41
CA GLY A 168 -3.77 -5.25 2.44
C GLY A 168 -4.02 -4.53 3.75
N ALA A 169 -3.85 -5.23 4.87
CA ALA A 169 -4.00 -4.64 6.20
C ALA A 169 -2.94 -5.19 7.16
N VAL A 170 -2.54 -4.36 8.11
CA VAL A 170 -1.71 -4.74 9.24
C VAL A 170 -2.36 -4.30 10.54
N VAL A 171 -2.15 -5.09 11.60
CA VAL A 171 -2.43 -4.68 12.97
C VAL A 171 -1.14 -4.13 13.54
N LEU A 172 -1.15 -2.86 13.92
CA LEU A 172 -0.06 -2.19 14.60
C LEU A 172 -0.42 -2.06 16.08
N GLU A 173 0.42 -2.64 16.93
CA GLU A 173 0.23 -2.64 18.38
C GLU A 173 1.31 -1.88 19.11
N LYS A 174 0.89 -1.18 20.15
CA LYS A 174 1.79 -0.57 21.13
C LYS A 174 1.99 -1.52 22.31
N GLY A 175 3.18 -2.11 22.38
CA GLY A 175 3.65 -2.90 23.51
C GLY A 175 4.46 -2.08 24.52
N GLU A 176 5.10 -2.80 25.43
CA GLU A 176 6.14 -2.23 26.29
C GLU A 176 7.40 -1.89 25.47
N PRO A 177 8.18 -0.87 25.90
CA PRO A 177 9.43 -0.52 25.26
C PRO A 177 10.36 -1.73 25.07
N GLU A 178 10.72 -2.01 23.83
CA GLU A 178 11.65 -3.07 23.45
C GLU A 178 12.38 -2.66 22.17
N LEU A 179 13.61 -3.14 22.00
CA LEU A 179 14.44 -2.88 20.83
C LEU A 179 14.00 -3.64 19.56
N THR A 180 12.72 -4.01 19.46
CA THR A 180 12.16 -4.81 18.36
C THR A 180 10.90 -4.15 17.80
N GLY A 181 10.59 -4.44 16.53
CA GLY A 181 9.42 -3.90 15.85
C GLY A 181 9.75 -2.75 14.89
N LEU A 182 8.91 -1.71 14.89
CA LEU A 182 9.06 -0.58 13.97
C LEU A 182 10.18 0.36 14.45
N TRP A 183 11.32 0.36 13.75
CA TRP A 183 12.52 1.09 14.16
C TRP A 183 12.61 2.51 13.63
N HIS A 184 12.70 2.64 12.30
CA HIS A 184 12.84 3.93 11.64
C HIS A 184 11.84 4.04 10.52
N SER A 185 11.28 5.25 10.37
CA SER A 185 10.44 5.58 9.23
C SER A 185 10.88 6.91 8.65
N LEU A 186 10.99 6.94 7.32
CA LEU A 186 11.37 8.11 6.55
C LEU A 186 10.29 8.35 5.49
N LEU A 187 9.69 9.53 5.53
CA LEU A 187 8.82 10.02 4.47
C LEU A 187 9.51 11.21 3.82
N GLY A 188 9.49 11.22 2.49
CA GLY A 188 10.01 12.31 1.67
C GLY A 188 8.99 12.70 0.62
N CYS A 189 9.12 13.94 0.12
CA CYS A 189 8.33 14.44 -1.00
C CYS A 189 9.24 15.33 -1.84
N ASP A 190 9.32 15.05 -3.13
CA ASP A 190 9.93 15.94 -4.10
C ASP A 190 8.84 16.77 -4.77
N ALA A 191 8.69 18.02 -4.32
CA ALA A 191 7.65 18.91 -4.81
C ALA A 191 7.89 19.34 -6.27
N ALA A 192 9.12 19.24 -6.78
CA ALA A 192 9.42 19.55 -8.18
C ALA A 192 8.83 18.49 -9.13
N GLU A 193 8.61 17.28 -8.64
CA GLU A 193 8.10 16.12 -9.38
C GLU A 193 6.59 15.90 -9.15
N ALA A 194 5.88 16.90 -8.62
CA ALA A 194 4.49 16.78 -8.20
C ALA A 194 3.50 16.39 -9.33
N ASP A 195 3.85 16.66 -10.59
CA ASP A 195 3.03 16.35 -11.77
C ASP A 195 3.56 15.13 -12.56
N THR A 196 4.55 14.42 -12.04
CA THR A 196 5.15 13.24 -12.69
C THR A 196 4.17 12.08 -12.82
N VAL A 197 3.21 11.97 -11.91
CA VAL A 197 2.02 11.13 -12.08
C VAL A 197 0.78 11.99 -11.85
N ALA A 198 -0.03 12.13 -12.90
CA ALA A 198 -1.29 12.86 -12.82
C ALA A 198 -2.48 11.93 -13.11
N ALA A 199 -3.66 12.27 -12.59
CA ALA A 199 -4.91 11.74 -13.08
C ALA A 199 -5.65 12.81 -13.88
N ARG A 200 -5.94 12.52 -15.15
CA ARG A 200 -6.72 13.40 -16.04
C ARG A 200 -7.86 12.61 -16.65
N ASP A 201 -9.07 13.15 -16.54
CA ASP A 201 -10.32 12.50 -16.98
C ASP A 201 -10.54 11.15 -16.29
N GLY A 202 -10.12 11.03 -15.03
CA GLY A 202 -10.23 9.81 -14.22
C GLY A 202 -9.12 8.78 -14.41
N TRP A 203 -8.23 8.98 -15.38
CA TRP A 203 -7.18 8.01 -15.76
C TRP A 203 -5.78 8.45 -15.33
N LEU A 204 -4.98 7.48 -14.86
CA LEU A 204 -3.56 7.68 -14.57
C LEU A 204 -2.76 7.99 -15.84
N ARG A 205 -1.88 8.98 -15.75
CA ARG A 205 -0.96 9.42 -16.81
C ARG A 205 0.41 9.70 -16.19
N PRO A 206 1.28 8.67 -16.08
CA PRO A 206 2.66 8.87 -15.67
C PRO A 206 3.48 9.50 -16.81
N LYS A 207 4.47 10.31 -16.47
CA LYS A 207 5.50 10.76 -17.42
C LYS A 207 6.53 9.63 -17.67
N PRO A 208 7.24 9.64 -18.82
CA PRO A 208 8.24 8.61 -19.15
C PRO A 208 9.33 8.44 -18.09
N GLU A 209 9.71 9.52 -17.39
CA GLU A 209 10.79 9.56 -16.42
C GLU A 209 10.42 8.91 -15.07
N LEU A 210 9.18 8.44 -14.89
CA LEU A 210 8.69 7.88 -13.64
C LEU A 210 9.55 6.72 -13.12
N ILE A 211 10.02 5.83 -14.02
CA ILE A 211 10.80 4.65 -13.61
C ILE A 211 12.13 5.10 -13.00
N ASP A 212 12.85 5.99 -13.68
CA ASP A 212 14.14 6.50 -13.21
C ASP A 212 14.00 7.30 -11.91
N LEU A 213 12.93 8.09 -11.78
CA LEU A 213 12.61 8.81 -10.56
C LEU A 213 12.32 7.83 -9.41
N ALA A 214 11.48 6.81 -9.64
CA ALA A 214 11.12 5.83 -8.63
C ALA A 214 12.33 5.04 -8.12
N VAL A 215 13.22 4.60 -9.02
CA VAL A 215 14.47 3.92 -8.66
C VAL A 215 15.36 4.85 -7.84
N ARG A 216 15.65 6.05 -8.34
CA ARG A 216 16.51 7.04 -7.66
C ARG A 216 16.00 7.38 -6.26
N SER A 217 14.70 7.68 -6.12
CA SER A 217 14.10 8.03 -4.84
C SER A 217 14.09 6.85 -3.87
N SER A 218 13.88 5.62 -4.35
CA SER A 218 13.90 4.42 -3.51
C SER A 218 15.30 4.17 -2.93
N LEU A 219 16.35 4.28 -3.78
CA LEU A 219 17.73 4.12 -3.35
C LEU A 219 18.15 5.21 -2.35
N ALA A 220 17.79 6.47 -2.59
CA ALA A 220 18.09 7.57 -1.68
C ALA A 220 17.43 7.38 -0.30
N VAL A 221 16.18 6.93 -0.26
CA VAL A 221 15.47 6.63 1.01
C VAL A 221 16.09 5.43 1.72
N ALA A 222 16.46 4.38 0.98
CA ALA A 222 17.10 3.20 1.54
C ALA A 222 18.46 3.53 2.17
N ASP A 223 19.33 4.27 1.45
CA ASP A 223 20.63 4.73 1.94
C ASP A 223 20.49 5.57 3.22
N GLN A 224 19.57 6.55 3.20
CA GLN A 224 19.33 7.40 4.36
C GLN A 224 18.80 6.60 5.56
N LEU A 225 17.91 5.63 5.34
CA LEU A 225 17.39 4.76 6.41
C LEU A 225 18.49 3.88 7.00
N LEU A 226 19.32 3.25 6.16
CA LEU A 226 20.46 2.43 6.60
C LEU A 226 21.44 3.26 7.43
N HIS A 227 21.85 4.42 6.91
CA HIS A 227 22.73 5.36 7.62
C HIS A 227 22.15 5.80 8.96
N THR A 228 20.87 6.22 8.98
CA THR A 228 20.21 6.68 10.22
C THR A 228 20.06 5.56 11.26
N SER A 229 19.92 4.32 10.79
CA SER A 229 19.80 3.14 11.66
C SER A 229 21.15 2.58 12.11
N GLY A 230 22.27 3.09 11.56
CA GLY A 230 23.60 2.49 11.76
C GLY A 230 23.70 1.07 11.19
N LEU A 231 22.88 0.75 10.19
CA LEU A 231 22.83 -0.56 9.53
C LEU A 231 23.44 -0.48 8.14
N THR A 232 23.69 -1.66 7.58
CA THR A 232 24.14 -1.86 6.20
C THR A 232 23.20 -2.84 5.48
N ILE A 233 23.30 -2.94 4.16
CA ILE A 233 22.43 -3.84 3.38
C ILE A 233 22.58 -5.31 3.81
N VAL A 234 23.74 -5.72 4.35
CA VAL A 234 23.95 -7.09 4.85
C VAL A 234 23.16 -7.39 6.13
N ASP A 235 22.68 -6.37 6.83
CA ASP A 235 21.82 -6.51 8.00
C ASP A 235 20.34 -6.72 7.60
N ILE A 236 19.99 -6.53 6.33
CA ILE A 236 18.61 -6.62 5.82
C ILE A 236 18.32 -8.02 5.29
N GLN A 237 17.38 -8.74 5.92
CA GLN A 237 16.97 -10.06 5.44
C GLN A 237 15.90 -10.01 4.35
N TRP A 238 15.04 -8.98 4.37
CA TRP A 238 13.95 -8.83 3.42
C TRP A 238 13.78 -7.38 3.01
N LEU A 239 13.80 -7.14 1.70
CA LEU A 239 13.36 -5.89 1.10
C LEU A 239 11.95 -6.10 0.53
N VAL A 240 10.98 -5.33 1.01
CA VAL A 240 9.59 -5.37 0.52
C VAL A 240 9.29 -4.04 -0.17
N PRO A 241 9.51 -3.92 -1.50
CA PRO A 241 9.24 -2.69 -2.23
C PRO A 241 7.75 -2.50 -2.50
N HIS A 242 7.38 -1.32 -3.01
CA HIS A 242 6.06 -1.13 -3.62
C HIS A 242 5.83 -2.18 -4.73
N PRO A 243 4.63 -2.79 -4.84
CA PRO A 243 4.29 -3.70 -5.93
C PRO A 243 4.16 -2.93 -7.25
N GLY A 244 5.30 -2.63 -7.86
CA GLY A 244 5.45 -2.04 -9.19
C GLY A 244 5.66 -3.11 -10.26
N ASN A 245 6.38 -2.73 -11.32
CA ASN A 245 6.78 -3.64 -12.39
C ASN A 245 8.26 -4.01 -12.26
N ASN A 246 8.68 -5.03 -13.01
CA ASN A 246 10.06 -5.53 -13.00
C ASN A 246 11.10 -4.45 -13.30
N LEU A 247 10.77 -3.42 -14.11
CA LEU A 247 11.72 -2.36 -14.44
C LEU A 247 12.15 -1.56 -13.21
N ILE A 248 11.20 -1.27 -12.31
CA ILE A 248 11.52 -0.58 -11.04
C ILE A 248 12.22 -1.54 -10.08
N HIS A 249 11.74 -2.77 -9.95
CA HIS A 249 12.31 -3.73 -9.00
C HIS A 249 13.75 -4.09 -9.33
N THR A 250 14.06 -4.39 -10.60
CA THR A 250 15.42 -4.65 -11.06
C THR A 250 16.31 -3.43 -10.85
N GLY A 251 15.84 -2.22 -11.20
CA GLY A 251 16.63 -1.00 -10.99
C GLY A 251 16.95 -0.72 -9.52
N VAL A 252 16.04 -1.03 -8.59
CA VAL A 252 16.31 -0.91 -7.14
C VAL A 252 17.27 -2.01 -6.67
N LEU A 253 17.08 -3.25 -7.09
CA LEU A 253 17.94 -4.36 -6.68
C LEU A 253 19.38 -4.22 -7.19
N ASP A 254 19.57 -3.75 -8.42
CA ASP A 254 20.89 -3.53 -9.01
C ASP A 254 21.63 -2.34 -8.36
N GLY A 255 20.89 -1.44 -7.69
CA GLY A 255 21.44 -0.23 -7.07
C GLY A 255 21.72 -0.33 -5.57
N LEU A 256 21.31 -1.43 -4.90
CA LEU A 256 21.58 -1.71 -3.48
C LEU A 256 22.84 -2.56 -3.32
#